data_AF-A0A7J7GUC5-F1
#
_entry.id   AF-A0A7J7GUC5-F1
#
_cell.length_a   1.000
_cell.length_b   1.000
_cell.length_c   1.000
_cell.angle_alpha   90.00
_cell.angle_beta   90.00
_cell.angle_gamma   90.00
#
_symmetry.space_group_name_H-M   'P 1'
#
loop_
_entity.id
_entity.type
_entity.pdbx_description
1 polymer ?
#
loop_
_entity_poly.entity_id
_entity_poly.type
_entity_poly.pdbx_seq_one_letter_code
_entity_poly.pdbx_strand_id
1 'polypeptide(L)'
;MVASNSCWQNAYQNLFPGCSEILAGEEKRPPLPHCDAKSSMLKCLTKLDEDARKIYLEFYLETNSICHQLQTDAFKRQTERLVNELKNSAQFAEDKLETIEEKVEGLLQNSHLIHDSLASIDVQTQQVAKLTQNVEVQVNLVLRNTEAVYEQSKGIAASQSELQEKQATMKDKLEESMAKLHESSNKVGEEISNLKNQAIEIEEEISKVGNAMSSKMNTLQQRADDIGNMAGISLEKQKQVLDGQSLAFEGLQSLTKFQLHALEENR
;
A
#
# COMPACT_ATOMS: atom_id res chain seq x y z
N MET A 1 1.61 11.97 96.36
CA MET A 1 1.99 13.01 97.34
C MET A 1 3.46 13.34 97.13
N VAL A 2 3.73 14.32 96.28
CA VAL A 2 5.10 14.79 96.02
C VAL A 2 5.43 15.76 97.13
N ALA A 3 6.35 15.40 98.02
CA ALA A 3 6.86 16.33 99.02
C ALA A 3 7.38 17.56 98.27
N SER A 4 6.74 18.71 98.50
CA SER A 4 7.16 19.97 97.94
C SER A 4 8.60 20.20 98.37
N ASN A 5 9.56 20.01 97.46
CA ASN A 5 10.94 20.41 97.65
C ASN A 5 10.91 21.91 97.97
N SER A 6 10.92 22.24 99.25
CA SER A 6 10.82 23.62 99.70
C SER A 6 11.99 24.38 99.09
N CYS A 7 11.78 25.65 98.73
CA CYS A 7 12.84 26.49 98.20
C CYS A 7 14.11 26.42 99.07
N TRP A 8 13.91 26.24 100.38
CA TRP A 8 14.95 25.97 101.36
C TRP A 8 15.77 24.73 101.09
N GLN A 9 15.17 23.58 100.79
CA GLN A 9 15.91 22.32 100.66
C GLN A 9 16.84 22.32 99.43
N ASN A 10 16.41 22.91 98.32
CA ASN A 10 17.25 23.07 97.12
C ASN A 10 18.28 24.20 97.27
N ALA A 11 17.93 25.30 97.94
CA ALA A 11 18.88 26.35 98.29
C ALA A 11 20.00 25.80 99.17
N TYR A 12 19.63 25.07 100.22
CA TYR A 12 20.54 24.47 101.19
C TYR A 12 21.49 23.48 100.53
N GLN A 13 20.99 22.60 99.66
CA GLN A 13 21.82 21.63 98.90
C GLN A 13 22.87 22.30 97.99
N ASN A 14 22.55 23.45 97.39
CA ASN A 14 23.48 24.18 96.51
C ASN A 14 24.40 25.16 97.27
N LEU A 15 24.07 25.52 98.51
CA LEU A 15 24.88 26.42 99.34
C LEU A 15 26.14 25.73 99.88
N PHE A 16 26.06 24.45 100.26
CA PHE A 16 27.19 23.72 100.85
C PHE A 16 28.43 23.59 99.94
N PRO A 17 28.30 23.27 98.64
CA PRO A 17 29.46 23.20 97.76
C PRO A 17 30.17 24.56 97.62
N GLY A 18 29.43 25.64 97.40
CA GLY A 18 30.00 26.98 97.26
C GLY A 18 30.57 27.55 98.57
N CYS A 19 29.93 27.31 99.71
CA CYS A 19 30.46 27.71 101.01
C CYS A 19 31.68 26.91 101.43
N SER A 20 31.82 25.64 101.00
CA SER A 20 32.97 24.80 101.33
C SER A 20 34.28 25.28 100.70
N GLU A 21 34.24 25.89 99.51
CA GLU A 21 35.41 26.54 98.89
C GLU A 21 35.79 27.85 99.59
N ILE A 22 34.81 28.62 100.07
CA ILE A 22 35.04 29.89 100.77
C ILE A 22 35.61 29.64 102.18
N LEU A 23 35.14 28.60 102.87
CA LEU A 23 35.59 28.23 104.22
C LEU A 23 36.97 27.54 104.25
N ALA A 24 37.51 27.12 103.09
CA ALA A 24 38.83 26.51 103.01
C ALA A 24 39.99 27.48 103.32
N GLY A 25 39.74 28.79 103.30
CA GLY A 25 40.73 29.85 103.59
C GLY A 25 40.67 30.45 105.00
N GLU A 26 39.69 30.11 105.83
CA GLU A 26 39.53 30.71 107.17
C GLU A 26 39.92 29.72 108.29
N GLU A 27 40.71 30.22 109.26
CA GLU A 27 41.17 29.50 110.44
C GLU A 27 40.05 28.73 111.15
N LYS A 28 40.39 27.53 111.64
CA LYS A 28 39.53 26.54 112.32
C LYS A 28 38.60 27.19 113.36
N ARG A 29 37.39 27.58 112.93
CA ARG A 29 36.32 27.97 113.83
C ARG A 29 35.92 26.75 114.68
N PRO A 30 35.70 26.91 115.99
CA PRO A 30 35.25 25.82 116.85
C PRO A 30 33.91 25.27 116.33
N PRO A 31 33.68 23.94 116.40
CA PRO A 31 32.45 23.33 115.93
C PRO A 31 31.26 23.89 116.70
N LEU A 32 30.20 24.24 115.98
CA LEU A 32 28.96 24.75 116.57
C LEU A 32 28.43 23.75 117.62
N PRO A 33 28.01 24.23 118.80
CA PRO A 33 27.51 23.36 119.86
C PRO A 33 26.25 22.63 119.40
N HIS A 34 26.18 21.32 119.68
CA HIS A 34 25.02 20.51 119.34
C HIS A 34 23.75 21.04 120.03
N CYS A 35 22.72 21.30 119.23
CA CYS A 35 21.39 21.67 119.68
C CYS A 35 20.42 20.52 119.38
N ASP A 36 19.80 19.95 120.40
CA ASP A 36 18.76 18.93 120.25
C ASP A 36 17.52 19.57 119.59
N ALA A 37 16.96 18.92 118.57
CA ALA A 37 15.76 19.36 117.86
C ALA A 37 14.53 19.58 118.77
N LYS A 38 14.51 18.96 119.97
CA LYS A 38 13.45 19.15 120.98
C LYS A 38 13.68 20.37 121.90
N SER A 39 14.86 20.98 121.84
CA SER A 39 15.19 22.17 122.65
C SER A 39 14.66 23.44 121.99
N SER A 40 14.17 24.37 122.81
CA SER A 40 13.75 25.69 122.31
C SER A 40 14.94 26.45 121.72
N MET A 41 14.78 27.05 120.54
CA MET A 41 15.82 27.82 119.83
C MET A 41 16.58 28.79 120.75
N LEU A 42 15.85 29.47 121.63
CA LEU A 42 16.37 30.45 122.59
C LEU A 42 17.42 29.83 123.55
N LYS A 43 17.23 28.57 123.97
CA LYS A 43 18.20 27.81 124.79
C LYS A 43 19.44 27.35 124.01
N CYS A 44 19.34 27.22 122.70
CA CYS A 44 20.47 26.88 121.85
C CYS A 44 21.29 28.12 121.50
N LEU A 45 20.63 29.26 121.27
CA LEU A 45 21.29 30.55 121.09
C LEU A 45 22.11 30.95 122.30
N THR A 46 21.67 30.64 123.53
CA THR A 46 22.46 30.91 124.75
C THR A 46 23.77 30.14 124.84
N LYS A 47 23.92 29.03 124.11
CA LYS A 47 25.15 28.22 124.08
C LYS A 47 26.16 28.70 123.03
N LEU A 48 25.76 29.62 122.17
CA LEU A 48 26.63 30.25 121.17
C LEU A 48 27.41 31.39 121.81
N ASP A 49 28.69 31.50 121.42
CA ASP A 49 29.48 32.70 121.63
C ASP A 49 28.87 33.92 120.91
N GLU A 50 29.28 35.11 121.32
CA GLU A 50 28.75 36.39 120.80
C GLU A 50 28.87 36.49 119.27
N ASP A 51 30.01 36.10 118.70
CA ASP A 51 30.26 36.19 117.26
C ASP A 51 29.38 35.22 116.48
N ALA A 52 29.30 33.95 116.92
CA ALA A 52 28.42 32.96 116.31
C ALA A 52 26.93 33.34 116.41
N ARG A 53 26.52 33.96 117.52
CA ARG A 53 25.15 34.45 117.71
C ARG A 53 24.84 35.62 116.79
N LYS A 54 25.78 36.55 116.61
CA LYS A 54 25.65 37.69 115.71
C LYS A 54 25.51 37.23 114.25
N ILE A 55 26.37 36.31 113.81
CA ILE A 55 26.31 35.70 112.47
C ILE A 55 24.97 34.97 112.26
N TYR A 56 24.50 34.21 113.25
CA TYR A 56 23.20 33.54 113.19
C TYR A 56 22.05 34.54 113.04
N LEU A 57 22.05 35.63 113.82
CA LEU A 57 20.98 36.62 113.78
C LEU A 57 20.97 37.38 112.45
N GLU A 58 22.14 37.75 111.93
CA GLU A 58 22.30 38.38 110.63
C GLU A 58 21.81 37.47 109.50
N PHE A 59 22.22 36.20 109.51
CA PHE A 59 21.70 35.20 108.58
C PHE A 59 20.17 35.02 108.70
N TYR A 60 19.64 34.96 109.93
CA TYR A 60 18.22 34.80 110.19
C TYR A 60 17.38 35.99 109.72
N LEU A 61 17.92 37.22 109.83
CA LEU A 61 17.27 38.43 109.33
C LEU A 61 17.30 38.47 107.79
N GLU A 62 18.39 38.06 107.16
CA GLU A 62 18.55 38.05 105.69
C GLU A 62 17.92 36.83 105.00
N THR A 63 17.54 35.80 105.76
CA THR A 63 16.93 34.54 105.30
C THR A 63 15.75 34.76 104.34
N ASN A 64 14.85 35.72 104.63
CA ASN A 64 13.71 36.01 103.76
C ASN A 64 14.15 36.65 102.44
N SER A 65 15.12 37.56 102.49
CA SER A 65 15.70 38.23 101.32
C SER A 65 16.37 37.21 100.39
N ILE A 66 17.21 36.34 100.96
CA ILE A 66 17.88 35.25 100.24
C ILE A 66 16.86 34.29 99.62
N CYS A 67 15.79 33.94 100.35
CA CYS A 67 14.75 33.05 99.83
C CYS A 67 14.04 33.66 98.61
N HIS A 68 13.64 34.93 98.68
CA HIS A 68 13.03 35.61 97.54
C HIS A 68 13.95 35.72 96.33
N GLN A 69 15.25 35.97 96.56
CA GLN A 69 16.23 36.03 95.48
C GLN A 69 16.38 34.66 94.78
N LEU A 70 16.46 33.57 95.54
CA LEU A 70 16.56 32.22 94.98
C LEU A 70 15.27 31.76 94.28
N GLN A 71 14.10 32.13 94.81
CA GLN A 71 12.83 31.90 94.14
C GLN A 71 12.76 32.65 92.80
N THR A 72 13.21 33.90 92.79
CA THR A 72 13.22 34.73 91.58
C THR A 72 14.19 34.18 90.53
N ASP A 73 15.39 33.75 90.93
CA ASP A 73 16.36 33.14 90.00
C ASP A 73 15.85 31.80 89.45
N ALA A 74 15.27 30.95 90.30
CA ALA A 74 14.68 29.68 89.86
C ALA A 74 13.52 29.91 88.87
N PHE A 75 12.64 30.88 89.17
CA PHE A 75 11.55 31.27 88.27
C PHE A 75 12.08 31.82 86.94
N LYS A 76 13.11 32.68 86.99
CA LYS A 76 13.75 33.25 85.80
C LYS A 76 14.33 32.14 84.92
N ARG A 77 15.13 31.22 85.48
CA ARG A 77 15.72 30.09 84.74
C ARG A 77 14.66 29.18 84.12
N GLN A 78 13.59 28.87 84.86
CA GLN A 78 12.50 28.05 84.34
C GLN A 78 11.77 28.74 83.19
N THR A 79 11.52 30.05 83.33
CA THR A 79 10.85 30.86 82.30
C THR A 79 11.72 30.98 81.06
N GLU A 80 13.02 31.27 81.20
CA GLU A 80 13.97 31.32 80.07
C GLU A 80 14.04 29.99 79.33
N ARG A 81 14.07 28.85 80.05
CA ARG A 81 14.03 27.54 79.42
C ARG A 81 12.76 27.33 78.60
N LEU A 82 11.59 27.60 79.20
CA LEU A 82 10.30 27.44 78.52
C LEU A 82 10.15 28.36 77.31
N VAL A 83 10.61 29.62 77.42
CA VAL A 83 10.59 30.58 76.31
C VAL A 83 11.51 30.10 75.17
N ASN A 84 12.69 29.56 75.50
CA ASN A 84 13.60 29.02 74.49
C ASN A 84 13.04 27.74 73.83
N GLU A 85 12.43 26.84 74.60
CA GLU A 85 11.74 25.66 74.06
C GLU A 85 10.59 26.05 73.14
N LEU A 86 9.76 27.02 73.57
CA LEU A 86 8.66 27.55 72.75
C LEU A 86 9.17 28.20 71.47
N LYS A 87 10.23 29.01 71.56
CA LYS A 87 10.86 29.65 70.39
C LYS A 87 11.36 28.61 69.39
N ASN A 88 12.09 27.60 69.87
CA ASN A 88 12.62 26.54 69.00
C ASN A 88 11.49 25.73 68.36
N SER A 89 10.43 25.45 69.10
CA SER A 89 9.26 24.74 68.57
C SER A 89 8.49 25.58 67.55
N ALA A 90 8.35 26.88 67.78
CA ALA A 90 7.68 27.80 66.85
C ALA A 90 8.48 27.91 65.55
N GLN A 91 9.80 28.08 65.65
CA GLN A 91 10.67 28.15 64.48
C GLN A 91 10.68 26.83 63.69
N PHE A 92 10.72 25.68 64.36
CA PHE A 92 10.58 24.40 63.67
C PHE A 92 9.24 24.25 62.95
N ALA A 93 8.14 24.73 63.53
CA ALA A 93 6.84 24.71 62.88
C ALA A 93 6.80 25.64 61.65
N GLU A 94 7.41 26.82 61.74
CA GLU A 94 7.55 27.77 60.63
C GLU A 94 8.32 27.16 59.46
N ASP A 95 9.52 26.59 59.70
CA ASP A 95 10.32 25.92 58.66
C ASP A 95 9.55 24.78 57.97
N LYS A 96 8.72 24.05 58.73
CA LYS A 96 7.85 22.99 58.18
C LYS A 96 6.72 23.54 57.34
N LEU A 97 6.12 24.66 57.74
CA LEU A 97 5.08 25.33 56.95
C LEU A 97 5.64 25.88 55.65
N GLU A 98 6.83 26.49 55.66
CA GLU A 98 7.52 26.95 54.44
C GLU A 98 7.81 25.79 53.49
N THR A 99 8.33 24.66 54.01
CA THR A 99 8.54 23.45 53.20
C THR A 99 7.24 22.90 52.59
N ILE A 100 6.13 22.99 53.34
CA ILE A 100 4.81 22.56 52.85
C ILE A 100 4.32 23.50 51.75
N GLU A 101 4.47 24.81 51.93
CA GLU A 101 4.09 25.82 50.95
C GLU A 101 4.82 25.62 49.61
N GLU A 102 6.14 25.46 49.64
CA GLU A 102 6.95 25.18 48.44
C GLU A 102 6.46 23.92 47.70
N LYS A 103 6.16 22.86 48.45
CA LYS A 103 5.63 21.62 47.86
C LYS A 103 4.22 21.78 47.29
N VAL A 104 3.37 22.57 47.94
CA VAL A 104 2.02 22.87 47.45
C VAL A 104 2.08 23.67 46.16
N GLU A 105 2.98 24.64 46.05
CA GLU A 105 3.19 25.41 44.82
C GLU A 105 3.69 24.50 43.68
N GLY A 106 4.66 23.62 43.95
CA GLY A 106 5.11 22.61 42.99
C GLY A 106 4.00 21.64 42.55
N LEU A 107 3.13 21.23 43.48
CA LEU A 107 1.96 20.40 43.15
C LEU A 107 0.94 21.16 42.30
N LEU A 108 0.70 22.44 42.57
CA LEU A 108 -0.20 23.28 41.78
C LEU A 108 0.33 23.44 40.34
N GLN A 109 1.62 23.71 40.18
CA GLN A 109 2.24 23.83 38.86
C GLN A 109 2.16 22.51 38.08
N ASN A 110 2.43 21.37 38.73
CA ASN A 110 2.27 20.06 38.10
C ASN A 110 0.80 19.78 37.73
N SER A 111 -0.15 20.20 38.56
CA SER A 111 -1.58 20.07 38.25
C SER A 111 -1.97 20.85 37.00
N HIS A 112 -1.42 22.06 36.80
CA HIS A 112 -1.63 22.84 35.59
C HIS A 112 -1.07 22.13 34.34
N LEU A 113 0.16 21.59 34.42
CA LEU A 113 0.76 20.84 33.31
C LEU A 113 -0.05 19.58 32.95
N ILE A 114 -0.59 18.88 33.94
CA ILE A 114 -1.47 17.73 33.72
C ILE A 114 -2.76 18.19 33.03
N HIS A 115 -3.34 19.31 33.46
CA HIS A 115 -4.54 19.86 32.84
C HIS A 115 -4.32 20.24 31.37
N ASP A 116 -3.21 20.92 31.06
CA ASP A 116 -2.85 21.29 29.68
C ASP A 116 -2.60 20.05 28.81
N SER A 117 -1.94 19.04 29.38
CA SER A 117 -1.72 17.76 28.72
C SER A 117 -3.04 17.04 28.43
N LEU A 118 -3.99 17.08 29.38
CA LEU A 118 -5.31 16.48 29.22
C LEU A 118 -6.13 17.18 28.12
N ALA A 119 -6.07 18.51 28.06
CA ALA A 119 -6.71 19.30 27.00
C ALA A 119 -6.12 18.97 25.61
N SER A 120 -4.80 18.80 25.52
CA SER A 120 -4.13 18.37 24.28
C SER A 120 -4.57 16.96 23.86
N ILE A 121 -4.66 16.02 24.80
CA ILE A 121 -5.14 14.65 24.55
C ILE A 121 -6.58 14.65 24.07
N ASP A 122 -7.45 15.50 24.61
CA ASP A 122 -8.85 15.63 24.15
C ASP A 122 -8.91 16.07 22.68
N VAL A 123 -8.14 17.11 22.32
CA VAL A 123 -8.06 17.58 20.92
C VAL A 123 -7.56 16.47 19.99
N GLN A 124 -6.51 15.74 20.38
CA GLN A 124 -6.00 14.61 19.59
C GLN A 124 -7.05 13.49 19.46
N THR A 125 -7.78 13.18 20.54
CA THR A 125 -8.84 12.16 20.53
C THR A 125 -9.97 12.54 19.57
N GLN A 126 -10.38 13.81 19.55
CA GLN A 126 -11.37 14.32 18.59
C GLN A 126 -10.88 14.22 17.14
N GLN A 127 -9.60 14.51 16.89
CA GLN A 127 -9.00 14.36 15.56
C GLN A 127 -8.99 12.90 15.10
N VAL A 128 -8.63 11.97 16.00
CA VAL A 128 -8.67 10.53 15.71
C VAL A 128 -10.10 10.09 15.39
N ALA A 129 -11.09 10.50 16.19
CA ALA A 129 -12.50 10.17 15.92
C ALA A 129 -12.96 10.65 14.53
N LYS A 130 -12.61 11.89 14.15
CA LYS A 130 -12.91 12.42 12.82
C LYS A 130 -12.22 11.65 11.69
N LEU A 131 -10.95 11.29 11.89
CA LEU A 131 -10.20 10.49 10.91
C LEU A 131 -10.83 9.10 10.75
N THR A 132 -11.20 8.45 11.86
CA THR A 132 -11.88 7.15 11.85
C THR A 132 -13.20 7.20 11.09
N GLN A 133 -14.01 8.25 11.28
CA GLN A 133 -15.26 8.44 10.52
C GLN A 133 -15.00 8.59 9.00
N ASN A 134 -13.96 9.33 8.61
CA ASN A 134 -13.58 9.45 7.21
C ASN A 134 -13.15 8.11 6.61
N VAL A 135 -12.37 7.32 7.37
CA VAL A 135 -11.96 5.97 6.95
C VAL A 135 -13.18 5.06 6.80
N GLU A 136 -14.15 5.12 7.71
CA GLU A 136 -15.39 4.36 7.60
C GLU A 136 -16.17 4.67 6.31
N VAL A 137 -16.31 5.96 5.97
CA VAL A 137 -16.94 6.38 4.71
C VAL A 137 -16.20 5.83 3.49
N GLN A 138 -14.86 5.88 3.49
CA GLN A 138 -14.05 5.35 2.40
C GLN A 138 -14.17 3.83 2.26
N VAL A 139 -14.15 3.09 3.38
CA VAL A 139 -14.33 1.63 3.39
C VAL A 139 -15.69 1.25 2.80
N ASN A 140 -16.75 1.95 3.19
CA ASN A 140 -18.09 1.74 2.65
C ASN A 140 -18.17 2.02 1.14
N LEU A 141 -17.47 3.05 0.65
CA LEU A 141 -17.38 3.34 -0.78
C LEU A 141 -16.65 2.24 -1.54
N VAL A 142 -15.51 1.79 -1.02
CA VAL A 142 -14.74 0.69 -1.62
C VAL A 142 -15.59 -0.58 -1.68
N LEU A 143 -16.32 -0.91 -0.62
CA LEU A 143 -17.20 -2.09 -0.59
C LEU A 143 -18.24 -2.06 -1.71
N ARG A 144 -18.96 -0.93 -1.89
CA ARG A 144 -19.94 -0.78 -2.99
C ARG A 144 -19.30 -0.90 -4.37
N ASN A 145 -18.11 -0.31 -4.54
CA ASN A 145 -17.38 -0.40 -5.80
C ASN A 145 -16.95 -1.84 -6.10
N THR A 146 -16.47 -2.58 -5.08
CA THR A 146 -16.09 -3.98 -5.23
C THR A 146 -17.29 -4.85 -5.59
N GLU A 147 -18.46 -4.61 -5.00
CA GLU A 147 -19.70 -5.31 -5.35
C GLU A 147 -20.11 -5.05 -6.81
N ALA A 148 -20.06 -3.79 -7.26
CA ALA A 148 -20.34 -3.45 -8.65
C ALA A 148 -19.35 -4.10 -9.63
N VAL A 149 -18.05 -4.11 -9.31
CA VAL A 149 -17.01 -4.78 -10.11
C VAL A 149 -17.24 -6.29 -10.16
N TYR A 150 -17.66 -6.91 -9.06
CA TYR A 150 -17.96 -8.33 -9.00
C TYR A 150 -19.13 -8.70 -9.93
N GLU A 151 -20.24 -7.96 -9.87
CA GLU A 151 -21.38 -8.18 -10.76
C GLU A 151 -21.01 -7.95 -12.23
N GLN A 152 -20.20 -6.93 -12.52
CA GLN A 152 -19.70 -6.70 -13.88
C GLN A 152 -18.79 -7.83 -14.36
N SER A 153 -17.91 -8.35 -13.49
CA SER A 153 -17.05 -9.49 -13.79
C SER A 153 -17.85 -10.75 -14.13
N LYS A 154 -18.94 -11.00 -13.40
CA LYS A 154 -19.89 -12.09 -13.68
C LYS A 154 -20.55 -11.93 -15.06
N GLY A 155 -20.96 -10.71 -15.42
CA GLY A 155 -21.50 -10.40 -16.76
C GLY A 155 -20.48 -10.62 -17.89
N ILE A 156 -19.20 -10.29 -17.65
CA ILE A 156 -18.10 -10.54 -18.60
C ILE A 156 -17.88 -12.04 -18.76
N ALA A 157 -17.85 -12.81 -17.68
CA ALA A 157 -17.68 -14.25 -17.72
C ALA A 157 -18.81 -14.95 -18.52
N ALA A 158 -20.06 -14.52 -18.31
CA ALA A 158 -21.19 -15.02 -19.09
C ALA A 158 -21.04 -14.70 -20.59
N SER A 159 -20.68 -13.45 -20.93
CA SER A 159 -20.44 -13.04 -22.31
C SER A 159 -19.29 -13.81 -22.98
N GLN A 160 -18.22 -14.11 -22.25
CA GLN A 160 -17.11 -14.93 -22.76
C GLN A 160 -17.53 -16.36 -23.06
N SER A 161 -18.35 -16.98 -22.21
CA SER A 161 -18.89 -18.32 -22.45
C SER A 161 -19.75 -18.35 -23.72
N GLU A 162 -20.65 -17.37 -23.90
CA GLU A 162 -21.50 -17.28 -25.09
C GLU A 162 -20.68 -17.07 -26.37
N LEU A 163 -19.63 -16.23 -26.31
CA LEU A 163 -18.72 -16.03 -27.43
C LEU A 163 -17.97 -17.32 -27.82
N GLN A 164 -17.50 -18.11 -26.86
CA GLN A 164 -16.84 -19.38 -27.13
C GLN A 164 -17.79 -20.37 -27.81
N GLU A 165 -19.04 -20.48 -27.34
CA GLU A 165 -20.05 -21.34 -27.96
C GLU A 165 -20.36 -20.91 -29.40
N LYS A 166 -20.53 -19.60 -29.64
CA LYS A 166 -20.75 -19.06 -30.98
C LYS A 166 -19.55 -19.29 -31.90
N GLN A 167 -18.32 -19.18 -31.40
CA GLN A 167 -17.11 -19.47 -32.16
C GLN A 167 -17.02 -20.96 -32.53
N ALA A 168 -17.34 -21.87 -31.60
CA ALA A 168 -17.39 -23.31 -31.88
C ALA A 168 -18.43 -23.61 -32.97
N THR A 169 -19.64 -23.06 -32.83
CA THR A 169 -20.71 -23.22 -33.83
C THR A 169 -20.30 -22.69 -35.20
N MET A 170 -19.61 -21.55 -35.25
CA MET A 170 -19.12 -20.97 -36.50
C MET A 170 -18.02 -21.83 -37.13
N LYS A 171 -17.12 -22.40 -36.32
CA LYS A 171 -16.09 -23.33 -36.79
C LYS A 171 -16.73 -24.56 -37.45
N ASP A 172 -17.70 -25.18 -36.78
CA ASP A 172 -18.38 -26.38 -37.30
C ASP A 172 -19.09 -26.09 -38.64
N LYS A 173 -19.79 -24.95 -38.74
CA LYS A 173 -20.44 -24.52 -39.99
C LYS A 173 -19.43 -24.23 -41.12
N LEU A 174 -18.26 -23.69 -40.78
CA LEU A 174 -17.21 -23.43 -41.75
C LEU A 174 -16.61 -24.73 -42.27
N GLU A 175 -16.33 -25.69 -41.37
CA GLU A 175 -15.86 -27.03 -41.74
C GLU A 175 -16.85 -27.75 -42.66
N GLU A 176 -18.15 -27.72 -42.32
CA GLU A 176 -19.22 -28.27 -43.16
C GLU A 176 -19.27 -27.62 -44.55
N SER A 177 -19.19 -26.28 -44.59
CA SER A 177 -19.22 -25.52 -45.85
C SER A 177 -17.99 -25.81 -46.71
N MET A 178 -16.82 -25.97 -46.09
CA MET A 178 -15.57 -26.30 -46.77
C MET A 178 -15.61 -27.71 -47.34
N ALA A 179 -16.20 -28.67 -46.62
CA ALA A 179 -16.40 -30.03 -47.11
C ALA A 179 -17.30 -30.06 -48.36
N LYS A 180 -18.42 -29.34 -48.34
CA LYS A 180 -19.32 -29.20 -49.52
C LYS A 180 -18.62 -28.56 -50.71
N LEU A 181 -17.80 -27.52 -50.46
CA LEU A 181 -17.04 -26.86 -51.51
C LEU A 181 -16.00 -27.80 -52.12
N HIS A 182 -15.28 -28.55 -51.30
CA HIS A 182 -14.32 -29.55 -51.76
C HIS A 182 -14.97 -30.65 -52.59
N GLU A 183 -16.14 -31.15 -52.17
CA GLU A 183 -16.94 -32.12 -52.94
C GLU A 183 -17.36 -31.53 -54.30
N SER A 184 -17.87 -30.30 -54.33
CA SER A 184 -18.23 -29.63 -55.57
C SER A 184 -17.02 -29.40 -56.49
N SER A 185 -15.86 -29.05 -55.93
CA SER A 185 -14.62 -28.87 -56.69
C SER A 185 -14.15 -30.18 -57.33
N ASN A 186 -14.25 -31.30 -56.61
CA ASN A 186 -13.93 -32.62 -57.14
C ASN A 186 -14.87 -33.01 -58.28
N LYS A 187 -16.18 -32.79 -58.10
CA LYS A 187 -17.19 -33.06 -59.14
C LYS A 187 -16.93 -32.25 -60.41
N VAL A 188 -16.63 -30.96 -60.27
CA VAL A 188 -16.27 -30.11 -61.41
C VAL A 188 -14.99 -30.61 -62.08
N GLY A 189 -13.99 -31.04 -61.31
CA GLY A 189 -12.77 -31.65 -61.85
C GLY A 189 -13.03 -32.91 -62.67
N GLU A 190 -13.94 -33.77 -62.19
CA GLU A 190 -14.38 -34.98 -62.90
C GLU A 190 -15.12 -34.63 -64.20
N GLU A 191 -16.07 -33.69 -64.15
CA GLU A 191 -16.81 -33.22 -65.34
C GLU A 191 -15.88 -32.61 -66.39
N ILE A 192 -14.88 -31.82 -65.98
CA ILE A 192 -13.86 -31.27 -66.89
C ILE A 192 -13.03 -32.40 -67.53
N SER A 193 -12.65 -33.42 -66.77
CA SER A 193 -11.92 -34.57 -67.31
C SER A 193 -12.76 -35.34 -68.34
N ASN A 194 -14.06 -35.51 -68.07
CA ASN A 194 -14.99 -36.15 -69.00
C ASN A 194 -15.16 -35.32 -70.28
N LEU A 195 -15.32 -34.00 -70.16
CA LEU A 195 -15.39 -33.10 -71.31
C LEU A 195 -14.11 -33.14 -72.15
N LYS A 196 -12.93 -33.20 -71.51
CA LYS A 196 -11.65 -33.34 -72.21
C LYS A 196 -11.62 -34.64 -73.01
N ASN A 197 -12.05 -35.77 -72.44
CA ASN A 197 -12.10 -37.05 -73.15
C ASN A 197 -13.06 -36.99 -74.35
N GLN A 198 -14.25 -36.40 -74.19
CA GLN A 198 -15.19 -36.20 -75.30
C GLN A 198 -14.61 -35.30 -76.39
N ALA A 199 -13.86 -34.26 -76.04
CA ALA A 199 -13.20 -33.39 -77.01
C ALA A 199 -12.12 -34.14 -77.82
N ILE A 200 -11.37 -35.04 -77.18
CA ILE A 200 -10.40 -35.91 -77.87
C ILE A 200 -11.11 -36.83 -78.87
N GLU A 201 -12.22 -37.47 -78.49
CA GLU A 201 -13.01 -38.31 -79.40
C GLU A 201 -13.53 -37.53 -80.61
N ILE A 202 -14.02 -36.30 -80.40
CA ILE A 202 -14.46 -35.43 -81.48
C ILE A 202 -13.30 -35.08 -82.42
N GLU A 203 -12.12 -34.76 -81.88
CA GLU A 203 -10.92 -34.47 -82.68
C GLU A 203 -10.50 -35.68 -83.53
N GLU A 204 -10.56 -36.89 -82.98
CA GLU A 204 -10.29 -38.13 -83.71
C GLU A 204 -11.28 -38.35 -84.87
N GLU A 205 -12.58 -38.15 -84.64
CA GLU A 205 -13.59 -38.26 -85.70
C GLU A 205 -13.43 -37.18 -86.78
N ILE A 206 -13.12 -35.93 -86.40
CA ILE A 206 -12.81 -34.86 -87.35
C ILE A 206 -11.60 -35.25 -88.21
N SER A 207 -10.55 -35.82 -87.62
CA SER A 207 -9.37 -36.30 -88.34
C SER A 207 -9.72 -37.43 -89.32
N LYS A 208 -10.55 -38.41 -88.91
CA LYS A 208 -11.02 -39.49 -89.80
C LYS A 208 -11.80 -38.94 -90.99
N VAL A 209 -12.76 -38.04 -90.75
CA VAL A 209 -13.56 -37.40 -91.81
C VAL A 209 -12.66 -36.56 -92.72
N GLY A 210 -11.74 -35.77 -92.15
CA GLY A 210 -10.79 -34.96 -92.91
C GLY A 210 -9.89 -35.80 -93.83
N ASN A 211 -9.37 -36.92 -93.33
CA ASN A 211 -8.57 -37.87 -94.13
C ASN A 211 -9.39 -38.52 -95.25
N ALA A 212 -10.61 -38.97 -94.95
CA ALA A 212 -11.51 -39.54 -95.95
C ALA A 212 -11.88 -38.52 -97.03
N MET A 213 -12.17 -37.28 -96.63
CA MET A 213 -12.50 -36.19 -97.55
C MET A 213 -11.31 -35.82 -98.43
N SER A 214 -10.10 -35.72 -97.86
CA SER A 214 -8.85 -35.49 -98.59
C SER A 214 -8.60 -36.60 -99.64
N SER A 215 -8.76 -37.87 -99.27
CA SER A 215 -8.64 -39.01 -100.20
C SER A 215 -9.65 -38.94 -101.35
N LYS A 216 -10.93 -38.64 -101.05
CA LYS A 216 -11.98 -38.47 -102.06
C LYS A 216 -11.71 -37.28 -102.96
N MET A 217 -11.24 -36.16 -102.41
CA MET A 217 -10.91 -34.96 -103.17
C MET A 217 -9.73 -35.22 -104.12
N ASN A 218 -8.68 -35.90 -103.67
CA ASN A 218 -7.56 -36.31 -104.52
C ASN A 218 -8.03 -37.21 -105.67
N THR A 219 -8.94 -38.14 -105.40
CA THR A 219 -9.54 -39.00 -106.45
C THR A 219 -10.35 -38.17 -107.45
N LEU A 220 -11.12 -37.20 -106.97
CA LEU A 220 -11.92 -36.32 -107.82
C LEU A 220 -11.04 -35.44 -108.70
N GLN A 221 -9.99 -34.84 -108.11
CA GLN A 221 -9.00 -34.03 -108.81
C GLN A 221 -8.29 -34.84 -109.90
N GLN A 222 -7.80 -36.04 -109.57
CA GLN A 222 -7.16 -36.92 -110.56
C GLN A 222 -8.09 -37.24 -111.74
N ARG A 223 -9.38 -37.52 -111.47
CA ARG A 223 -10.35 -37.74 -112.55
C ARG A 223 -10.63 -36.48 -113.37
N ALA A 224 -10.68 -35.31 -112.72
CA ALA A 224 -10.85 -34.05 -113.42
C ALA A 224 -9.64 -33.75 -114.33
N ASP A 225 -8.43 -34.03 -113.86
CA ASP A 225 -7.19 -33.89 -114.63
C ASP A 225 -7.16 -34.88 -115.82
N ASP A 226 -7.57 -36.14 -115.62
CA ASP A 226 -7.68 -37.14 -116.70
C ASP A 226 -8.68 -36.71 -117.78
N ILE A 227 -9.85 -36.19 -117.38
CA ILE A 227 -10.85 -35.64 -118.31
C ILE A 227 -10.28 -34.43 -119.04
N GLY A 228 -9.61 -33.52 -118.33
CA GLY A 228 -8.94 -32.36 -118.91
C GLY A 228 -7.91 -32.75 -119.98
N ASN A 229 -7.07 -33.74 -119.67
CA ASN A 229 -6.08 -34.29 -120.59
C ASN A 229 -6.74 -34.94 -121.82
N MET A 230 -7.75 -35.79 -121.65
CA MET A 230 -8.46 -36.42 -122.78
C MET A 230 -9.21 -35.40 -123.65
N ALA A 231 -9.85 -34.41 -123.04
CA ALA A 231 -10.51 -33.33 -123.77
C ALA A 231 -9.50 -32.51 -124.58
N GLY A 232 -8.33 -32.21 -124.00
CA GLY A 232 -7.21 -31.57 -124.69
C GLY A 232 -6.71 -32.36 -125.90
N ILE A 233 -6.48 -33.67 -125.74
CA ILE A 233 -6.08 -34.56 -126.85
C ILE A 233 -7.16 -34.63 -127.93
N SER A 234 -8.44 -34.70 -127.54
CA SER A 234 -9.56 -34.78 -128.48
C SER A 234 -9.72 -33.49 -129.29
N LEU A 235 -9.60 -32.32 -128.64
CA LEU A 235 -9.58 -31.01 -129.30
C LEU A 235 -8.41 -30.90 -130.29
N GLU A 236 -7.21 -31.33 -129.90
CA GLU A 236 -6.05 -31.31 -130.79
C GLU A 236 -6.26 -32.22 -132.02
N LYS A 237 -6.83 -33.43 -131.84
CA LYS A 237 -7.19 -34.30 -132.96
C LYS A 237 -8.28 -33.70 -133.84
N GLN A 238 -9.30 -33.08 -133.27
CA GLN A 238 -10.35 -32.40 -134.05
C GLN A 238 -9.77 -31.24 -134.86
N LYS A 239 -8.82 -30.48 -134.29
CA LYS A 239 -8.07 -29.44 -135.01
C LYS A 239 -7.26 -30.01 -136.18
N GLN A 240 -6.51 -31.10 -135.97
CA GLN A 240 -5.79 -31.78 -137.06
C GLN A 240 -6.71 -32.27 -138.17
N VAL A 241 -7.90 -32.78 -137.83
CA VAL A 241 -8.91 -33.18 -138.82
C VAL A 241 -9.44 -31.98 -139.60
N LEU A 242 -9.74 -30.86 -138.93
CA LEU A 242 -10.16 -29.61 -139.59
C LEU A 242 -9.08 -29.07 -140.52
N ASP A 243 -7.82 -29.06 -140.08
CA ASP A 243 -6.68 -28.65 -140.90
C ASP A 243 -6.53 -29.58 -142.12
N GLY A 244 -6.64 -30.90 -141.94
CA GLY A 244 -6.63 -31.88 -143.02
C GLY A 244 -7.79 -31.73 -144.00
N GLN A 245 -9.00 -31.43 -143.52
CA GLN A 245 -10.17 -31.13 -144.35
C GLN A 245 -9.99 -29.83 -145.14
N SER A 246 -9.39 -28.80 -144.53
CA SER A 246 -9.06 -27.54 -145.21
C SER A 246 -8.09 -27.79 -146.37
N LEU A 247 -7.02 -28.58 -146.15
CA LEU A 247 -6.07 -28.96 -147.20
C LEU A 247 -6.71 -29.80 -148.31
N ALA A 248 -7.59 -30.74 -147.96
CA ALA A 248 -8.34 -31.52 -148.95
C ALA A 248 -9.29 -30.64 -149.78
N PHE A 249 -9.90 -29.63 -149.16
CA PHE A 249 -10.75 -28.65 -149.83
C PHE A 249 -9.95 -27.78 -150.81
N GLU A 250 -8.77 -27.30 -150.41
CA GLU A 250 -7.84 -26.59 -151.31
C GLU A 250 -7.40 -27.47 -152.49
N GLY A 251 -7.13 -28.76 -152.22
CA GLY A 251 -6.82 -29.76 -153.24
C GLY A 251 -7.97 -29.97 -154.24
N LEU A 252 -9.21 -30.10 -153.76
CA LEU A 252 -10.41 -30.19 -154.61
C LEU A 252 -10.64 -28.92 -155.41
N GLN A 253 -10.39 -27.74 -154.83
CA GLN A 253 -10.51 -26.47 -155.51
C GLN A 253 -9.47 -26.34 -156.64
N SER A 254 -8.24 -26.81 -156.39
CA SER A 254 -7.18 -26.92 -157.40
C SER A 254 -7.57 -27.89 -158.52
N LEU A 255 -8.16 -29.04 -158.18
CA LEU A 255 -8.63 -30.04 -159.16
C LEU A 255 -9.79 -29.51 -160.01
N THR A 256 -10.71 -28.77 -159.39
CA THR A 256 -11.81 -28.08 -160.07
C THR A 256 -11.27 -27.01 -161.03
N LYS A 257 -10.24 -26.27 -160.60
CA LYS A 257 -9.54 -25.28 -161.43
C LYS A 257 -8.82 -25.94 -162.62
N PHE A 258 -8.21 -27.10 -162.40
CA PHE A 258 -7.58 -27.91 -163.45
C PHE A 258 -8.61 -28.46 -164.44
N GLN A 259 -9.77 -28.95 -163.96
CA GLN A 259 -10.87 -29.40 -164.81
C GLN A 259 -11.48 -28.26 -165.64
N LEU A 260 -11.64 -27.06 -165.06
CA LEU A 260 -12.08 -25.87 -165.78
C LEU A 260 -11.08 -25.50 -166.90
N HIS A 261 -9.78 -25.54 -166.61
CA HIS A 261 -8.75 -25.26 -167.60
C HIS A 261 -8.69 -26.31 -168.73
N ALA A 262 -8.92 -27.58 -168.42
CA ALA A 262 -9.00 -28.66 -169.41
C ALA A 262 -10.28 -28.61 -170.27
N LEU A 263 -11.36 -28.00 -169.76
CA LEU A 263 -12.61 -27.76 -170.48
C LEU A 263 -12.54 -26.53 -171.41
N GLU A 264 -11.71 -25.54 -171.10
CA GLU A 264 -11.48 -24.37 -171.98
C GLU A 264 -10.56 -24.68 -173.18
N GLU A 265 -9.65 -25.65 -173.08
CA GLU A 265 -8.79 -26.09 -174.20
C GLU A 265 -9.50 -26.98 -175.25
N ASN A 266 -10.74 -27.40 -175.01
CA ASN A 266 -11.53 -28.25 -175.92
C ASN A 266 -12.64 -27.50 -176.70
N ARG A 267 -12.53 -26.17 -176.86
CA ARG A 267 -13.43 -25.33 -177.66
C ARG A 267 -12.66 -24.54 -178.72
#